data_AF-A0A8D2I595-F1
#
_entry.id   AF-A0A8D2I595-F1
#
_cell.length_a   1.000
_cell.length_b   1.000
_cell.length_c   1.000
_cell.angle_alpha   90.00
_cell.angle_beta   90.00
_cell.angle_gamma   90.00
#
_symmetry.space_group_name_H-M   'P 1'
#
loop_
_entity.id
_entity.type
_entity.pdbx_description
1 polymer ?
#
loop_
_entity_poly.entity_id
_entity_poly.type
_entity_poly.pdbx_seq_one_letter_code
_entity_poly.pdbx_strand_id
1 'polypeptide(L)' 'MYADDDCLMLPYQTGDVFISHHQEETQEMLEEAKKNLQEELDALESRVESIQWVLADLKIQLYAKFGSNINLEADES' A
#
# COMPACT_ATOMS: atom_id res chain seq x y z
N MET A 1 20.90 9.06 39.89
CA MET A 1 21.64 8.13 39.04
C MET A 1 20.69 7.80 37.91
N TYR A 2 20.94 8.29 36.69
CA TYR A 2 20.13 8.00 35.51
C TYR A 2 20.34 6.52 35.19
N ALA A 3 19.48 5.65 35.72
CA ALA A 3 19.55 4.24 35.48
C ALA A 3 18.66 3.90 34.28
N ASP A 4 19.28 3.32 33.26
CA ASP A 4 18.70 2.29 32.39
C ASP A 4 17.70 2.66 31.27
N ASP A 5 17.55 3.90 30.83
CA ASP A 5 16.79 4.13 29.57
C ASP A 5 17.46 3.43 28.37
N ASP A 6 18.81 3.38 28.35
CA ASP A 6 19.59 2.67 27.32
C ASP A 6 19.58 1.13 27.47
N CYS A 7 19.06 0.59 28.58
CA CYS A 7 19.08 -0.85 28.90
C CYS A 7 17.70 -1.52 28.76
N LEU A 8 16.64 -0.74 28.45
CA LEU A 8 15.29 -1.26 28.27
C LEU A 8 15.16 -1.99 26.93
N MET A 9 15.37 -3.30 26.99
CA MET A 9 15.14 -4.23 25.89
C MET A 9 13.63 -4.50 25.74
N LEU A 10 13.07 -4.11 24.60
CA LEU A 10 11.66 -4.32 24.25
C LEU A 10 11.50 -5.56 23.37
N PRO A 11 10.54 -6.46 23.67
CA PRO A 11 10.26 -7.60 22.80
C PRO A 11 9.51 -7.14 21.55
N TYR A 12 10.13 -7.32 20.38
CA TYR A 12 9.54 -7.11 19.07
C TYR A 12 9.14 -8.44 18.44
N GLN A 13 7.95 -8.50 17.85
CA GLN A 13 7.43 -9.72 17.24
C GLN A 13 7.90 -9.84 15.78
N THR A 14 8.58 -10.95 15.48
CA THR A 14 9.00 -11.30 14.13
C THR A 14 8.40 -12.67 13.78
N GLY A 15 7.30 -12.67 13.02
CA GLY A 15 6.54 -13.88 12.75
C GLY A 15 5.96 -14.49 14.03
N ASP A 16 6.37 -15.72 14.35
CA ASP A 16 5.90 -16.47 15.53
C ASP A 16 6.82 -16.34 16.76
N VAL A 17 7.92 -15.58 16.66
CA VAL A 17 8.89 -15.42 17.75
C VAL A 17 9.04 -13.96 18.17
N PHE A 18 9.47 -13.74 19.42
CA PHE A 18 9.80 -12.42 19.94
C PHE A 18 11.31 -12.28 20.10
N ILE A 19 11.86 -11.17 19.63
CA ILE A 19 13.27 -10.82 19.76
C ILE A 19 13.36 -9.52 20.54
N SER A 20 14.22 -9.49 21.55
CA SER A 20 14.43 -8.31 22.38
C SER A 20 15.42 -7.36 21.70
N HIS A 21 14.97 -6.14 21.44
CA HIS A 21 15.76 -5.07 20.82
C HIS A 21 15.79 -3.85 21.73
N HIS A 22 16.76 -2.95 21.51
CA HIS A 22 16.70 -1.63 22.14
C HIS A 22 15.50 -0.84 21.60
N GLN A 23 15.04 0.13 22.38
CA GLN A 23 13.87 0.94 22.01
C GLN A 23 14.06 1.66 20.67
N GLU A 24 15.21 2.26 20.44
CA GLU A 24 15.52 2.97 19.19
C GLU A 24 15.47 2.04 17.98
N GLU A 25 16.12 0.88 18.07
CA GLU A 25 16.11 -0.14 17.02
C GLU A 25 14.69 -0.64 16.73
N THR A 26 13.88 -0.88 17.77
CA THR A 26 12.47 -1.28 17.60
C THR A 26 11.66 -0.20 16.87
N GLN A 27 11.90 1.07 17.20
CA GLN A 27 11.23 2.20 16.54
C GLN A 27 11.65 2.33 15.08
N GLU A 28 12.95 2.20 14.77
CA GLU A 28 13.46 2.22 13.40
C GLU A 28 12.84 1.10 12.55
N MET A 29 12.79 -0.13 13.08
CA MET A 29 12.18 -1.27 12.38
C MET A 29 10.68 -1.04 12.09
N LEU A 30 9.95 -0.44 13.04
CA LEU A 30 8.55 -0.10 12.86
C LEU A 30 8.35 1.00 11.81
N GLU A 31 9.20 2.03 11.81
CA GLU A 31 9.14 3.11 10.83
C GLU A 31 9.49 2.61 9.41
N GLU A 32 10.49 1.74 9.28
CA GLU A 32 10.82 1.11 8.00
C GLU A 32 9.66 0.24 7.49
N ALA A 33 9.06 -0.57 8.36
CA ALA A 33 7.90 -1.39 7.99
C ALA A 33 6.70 -0.55 7.54
N LYS A 34 6.41 0.56 8.24
CA LYS A 34 5.36 1.51 7.82
C LYS A 34 5.68 2.14 6.47
N LYS A 35 6.93 2.55 6.26
CA LYS A 35 7.35 3.17 5.01
C LYS A 35 7.20 2.21 3.83
N ASN A 36 7.64 0.98 3.97
CA ASN A 36 7.50 -0.05 2.93
C ASN A 36 6.02 -0.30 2.61
N LEU A 37 5.17 -0.38 3.63
CA LEU A 37 3.73 -0.54 3.43
C LEU A 37 3.11 0.67 2.71
N GLN A 38 3.54 1.89 3.03
CA GLN A 38 3.06 3.09 2.34
C GLN A 38 3.49 3.09 0.87
N GLU A 39 4.72 2.71 0.56
CA GLU A 39 5.20 2.61 -0.83
C GLU A 39 4.39 1.56 -1.63
N GLU A 40 4.04 0.43 -1.01
CA GLU A 40 3.16 -0.57 -1.62
C GLU A 40 1.75 -0.01 -1.89
N LEU A 41 1.16 0.70 -0.93
CA LEU A 41 -0.14 1.36 -1.10
C LEU A 41 -0.12 2.35 -2.26
N ASP A 42 0.88 3.23 -2.31
CA ASP A 42 1.02 4.23 -3.36
C ASP A 42 1.15 3.56 -4.74
N ALA A 43 1.90 2.45 -4.83
CA ALA A 43 2.04 1.68 -6.06
C ALA A 43 0.72 1.01 -6.50
N LEU A 44 -0.04 0.49 -5.53
CA LEU A 44 -1.37 -0.10 -5.77
C LEU A 44 -2.36 0.95 -6.27
N GLU A 45 -2.40 2.13 -5.63
CA GLU A 45 -3.26 3.25 -6.04
C GLU A 45 -2.91 3.72 -7.46
N SER A 46 -1.63 3.94 -7.75
CA SER A 46 -1.16 4.33 -9.09
C SER A 46 -1.54 3.31 -10.17
N ARG A 47 -1.50 2.01 -9.83
CA ARG A 47 -1.94 0.95 -10.74
C ARG A 47 -3.44 0.99 -10.99
N VAL A 48 -4.25 1.26 -9.97
CA VAL A 48 -5.71 1.41 -10.10
C VAL A 48 -6.03 2.58 -11.02
N GLU A 49 -5.41 3.75 -10.80
CA GLU A 49 -5.60 4.93 -11.65
C GLU A 49 -5.22 4.66 -13.11
N SER A 50 -4.08 3.99 -13.33
CA SER A 50 -3.62 3.61 -14.66
C SER A 50 -4.62 2.70 -15.39
N ILE A 51 -5.18 1.71 -14.69
CA ILE A 51 -6.20 0.80 -15.24
C ILE A 51 -7.48 1.56 -15.57
N GLN A 52 -7.92 2.45 -14.68
CA GLN A 52 -9.11 3.28 -14.91
C GLN A 52 -8.93 4.19 -16.13
N TRP A 53 -7.74 4.77 -16.31
CA TRP A 53 -7.45 5.61 -17.47
C TRP A 53 -7.48 4.82 -18.78
N VAL A 54 -6.85 3.64 -18.81
CA VAL A 54 -6.89 2.75 -19.98
C VAL A 54 -8.31 2.28 -20.27
N LEU A 55 -9.11 1.98 -19.24
CA LEU A 55 -10.51 1.59 -19.40
C LEU A 55 -11.34 2.73 -20.00
N ALA A 56 -11.15 3.96 -19.53
CA ALA A 56 -11.85 5.13 -20.05
C ALA A 56 -11.50 5.39 -21.53
N ASP A 57 -10.22 5.32 -21.88
CA ASP A 57 -9.78 5.46 -23.27
C ASP A 57 -10.36 4.35 -24.16
N LEU A 58 -10.36 3.10 -23.68
CA LEU A 58 -10.94 1.98 -24.42
C LEU A 58 -12.45 2.13 -24.60
N LYS A 59 -13.19 2.61 -23.59
CA LYS A 59 -14.63 2.93 -23.72
C LYS A 59 -14.84 3.95 -24.85
N ILE A 60 -14.06 5.02 -24.90
CA ILE A 60 -14.13 6.04 -25.96
C ILE A 60 -13.86 5.42 -27.34
N GLN A 61 -12.80 4.63 -27.48
CA GLN A 61 -12.45 3.97 -28.75
C GLN A 61 -13.56 3.03 -29.22
N LEU A 62 -14.18 2.28 -28.31
CA LEU A 62 -15.28 1.36 -28.63
C LEU A 62 -16.54 2.12 -29.05
N TYR A 63 -16.93 3.18 -28.34
CA TYR A 63 -18.05 4.02 -28.76
C TYR A 63 -17.80 4.73 -30.10
N ALA A 64 -16.58 5.17 -30.37
CA ALA A 64 -16.23 5.75 -31.66
C ALA A 64 -16.38 4.75 -32.82
N LYS A 65 -16.10 3.46 -32.57
CA LYS A 65 -16.15 2.39 -33.58
C LYS A 65 -17.53 1.77 -33.76
N PHE A 66 -18.25 1.55 -32.66
CA PHE A 66 -19.51 0.80 -32.65
C PHE A 66 -20.75 1.67 -32.37
N GLY A 67 -20.57 2.90 -31.92
CA GLY A 67 -21.65 3.85 -31.67
C GLY A 67 -22.68 3.32 -30.67
N SER A 68 -23.96 3.54 -30.96
CA SER A 68 -25.09 3.11 -30.14
C SER A 68 -25.45 1.62 -30.25
N ASN A 69 -24.65 0.82 -30.97
CA ASN A 69 -24.88 -0.64 -31.07
C ASN A 69 -24.37 -1.41 -29.85
N ILE A 70 -23.69 -0.75 -28.92
CA ILE A 70 -23.18 -1.34 -27.67
C ILE A 70 -23.59 -0.45 -26.49
N ASN A 71 -23.73 -1.04 -25.29
CA ASN A 71 -23.93 -0.32 -24.03
C ASN A 71 -22.86 -0.74 -23.03
N LEU A 72 -21.92 0.15 -22.73
CA LEU A 72 -20.78 -0.13 -21.83
C LEU A 72 -20.98 0.38 -20.39
N GLU A 73 -22.12 1.00 -20.09
CA GLU A 73 -22.42 1.57 -18.76
C GLU A 73 -23.20 0.62 -17.83
N ALA A 74 -23.32 -0.67 -18.20
CA ALA A 74 -24.07 -1.65 -17.41
C ALA A 74 -23.39 -2.01 -16.07
N ASP A 75 -22.09 -1.76 -15.93
CA ASP A 75 -21.27 -2.11 -14.76
C ASP A 75 -21.06 -0.93 -13.77
N GLU A 76 -21.66 0.24 -13.99
CA GLU A 76 -21.53 1.41 -13.09
C GLU A 76 -22.57 1.43 -11.94
N SER A 77 -23.10 0.27 -11.51
CA SER A 77 -24.04 0.11 -10.37
C SER A 77 -23.43 -0.53 -9.13
#